data_AF-A0A927UBF4-F1
#
_entry.id   AF-A0A927UBF4-F1
#
_cell.length_a   1.000
_cell.length_b   1.000
_cell.length_c   1.000
_cell.angle_alpha   90.00
_cell.angle_beta   90.00
_cell.angle_gamma   90.00
#
_symmetry.space_group_name_H-M   'P 1'
#
loop_
_entity.id
_entity.type
_entity.pdbx_description
1 polymer ?
#
loop_
_entity_poly.entity_id
_entity_poly.type
_entity_poly.pdbx_seq_one_letter_code
_entity_poly.pdbx_strand_id
1 'polypeptide(L)'
;MDNDLLKKYGVSQDFVDYMEPNKRTERMVDLVNNDYIKGIKIAYLPLLAGIGACMVEIHPEAGHNFFYVVDAIHNCYKKNPQGGYDKGYADGLYALISVSSAKVGSLEQLLRILFYQLDKEKDGTAAFKIDIDDMIAKINALICENREVYRKDYAMFDSWLERYKKIAKEEYGLELG
;
A
#
# COMPACT_ATOMS: atom_id res chain seq x y z
N MET A 1 8.65 22.94 -11.97
CA MET A 1 8.01 24.19 -12.43
C MET A 1 8.46 25.29 -11.50
N ASP A 2 8.83 26.47 -12.01
CA ASP A 2 9.54 27.50 -11.23
C ASP A 2 8.58 28.24 -10.26
N ASN A 3 8.94 28.30 -8.98
CA ASN A 3 8.10 28.86 -7.90
C ASN A 3 7.83 30.37 -8.08
N ASP A 4 8.71 31.08 -8.78
CA ASP A 4 8.56 32.51 -9.05
C ASP A 4 7.47 32.82 -10.08
N LEU A 5 7.19 31.90 -11.01
CA LEU A 5 6.07 32.03 -11.96
C LEU A 5 4.72 31.86 -11.25
N LEU A 6 4.61 30.92 -10.32
CA LEU A 6 3.35 30.62 -9.62
C LEU A 6 2.92 31.77 -8.68
N LYS A 7 3.88 32.38 -7.96
CA LYS A 7 3.62 33.59 -7.17
C LYS A 7 3.17 34.77 -8.01
N LYS A 8 3.74 34.95 -9.21
CA LYS A 8 3.38 36.04 -10.14
C LYS A 8 1.92 35.98 -10.61
N TYR A 9 1.33 34.79 -10.68
CA TYR A 9 -0.06 34.59 -11.09
C TYR A 9 -1.04 34.44 -9.91
N GLY A 10 -0.61 34.69 -8.68
CA GLY A 10 -1.49 34.62 -7.49
C GLY A 10 -1.95 33.21 -7.15
N VAL A 11 -1.26 32.18 -7.64
CA VAL A 11 -1.55 30.79 -7.30
C VAL A 11 -0.99 30.50 -5.91
N SER A 12 -1.86 30.13 -4.97
CA SER A 12 -1.43 29.82 -3.60
C SER A 12 -0.55 28.57 -3.58
N GLN A 13 0.41 28.51 -2.67
CA GLN A 13 1.21 27.30 -2.47
C GLN A 13 0.31 26.10 -2.14
N ASP A 14 -0.81 26.33 -1.44
CA ASP A 14 -1.81 25.30 -1.17
C ASP A 14 -2.44 24.72 -2.45
N PHE A 15 -2.67 25.55 -3.47
CA PHE A 15 -3.19 25.09 -4.76
C PHE A 15 -2.12 24.32 -5.56
N VAL A 16 -0.87 24.76 -5.52
CA VAL A 16 0.26 24.04 -6.14
C VAL A 16 0.45 22.68 -5.47
N ASP A 17 0.40 22.65 -4.14
CA ASP A 17 0.51 21.45 -3.33
C ASP A 17 -0.73 20.56 -3.42
N TYR A 18 -1.87 21.10 -3.86
CA TYR A 18 -3.07 20.33 -4.23
C TYR A 18 -2.91 19.65 -5.60
N MET A 19 -2.21 20.31 -6.52
CA MET A 19 -1.95 19.80 -7.87
C MET A 19 -0.81 18.78 -7.92
N GLU A 20 0.05 18.71 -6.90
CA GLU A 20 1.05 17.64 -6.75
C GLU A 20 0.43 16.38 -6.12
N PRO A 21 0.27 15.27 -6.87
CA PRO A 21 -0.41 14.08 -6.37
C PRO A 21 0.20 13.53 -5.08
N ASN A 22 1.54 13.61 -4.95
CA ASN A 22 2.26 13.13 -3.77
C ASN A 22 1.90 13.92 -2.50
N LYS A 23 1.84 15.25 -2.57
CA LYS A 23 1.49 16.09 -1.41
C LYS A 23 0.03 15.92 -1.00
N ARG A 24 -0.87 15.71 -1.96
CA ARG A 24 -2.27 15.38 -1.66
C ARG A 24 -2.38 14.04 -0.94
N THR A 25 -1.66 13.02 -1.41
CA THR A 25 -1.65 11.69 -0.77
C THR A 25 -1.02 11.74 0.62
N GLU A 26 0.06 12.49 0.82
CA GLU A 26 0.68 12.69 2.14
C GLU A 26 -0.29 13.30 3.16
N ARG A 27 -1.08 14.32 2.77
CA ARG A 27 -2.11 14.87 3.66
C ARG A 27 -3.16 13.83 4.07
N MET A 28 -3.56 12.97 3.14
CA MET A 28 -4.50 11.90 3.43
C MET A 28 -3.88 10.83 4.34
N VAL A 29 -2.61 10.49 4.14
CA VAL A 29 -1.85 9.61 5.05
C VAL A 29 -1.81 10.21 6.46
N ASP A 30 -1.56 11.52 6.61
CA ASP A 30 -1.54 12.18 7.92
C ASP A 30 -2.90 12.13 8.62
N LEU A 31 -4.01 12.32 7.88
CA LEU A 31 -5.35 12.19 8.43
C LEU A 31 -5.62 10.75 8.93
N VAL A 32 -5.29 9.75 8.11
CA VAL A 32 -5.41 8.34 8.46
C VAL A 32 -4.54 7.98 9.66
N ASN A 33 -3.30 8.48 9.70
CA ASN A 33 -2.38 8.23 10.80
C ASN A 33 -2.87 8.89 12.10
N ASN A 34 -3.45 10.09 12.03
CA ASN A 34 -4.07 10.73 13.20
C ASN A 34 -5.20 9.87 13.80
N ASP A 35 -6.02 9.24 12.94
CA ASP A 35 -7.06 8.31 13.38
C ASP A 35 -6.47 7.03 13.98
N TYR A 36 -5.40 6.51 13.37
CA TYR A 36 -4.66 5.37 13.91
C TYR A 36 -4.08 5.65 15.32
N ILE A 37 -3.46 6.81 15.51
CA ILE A 37 -2.90 7.25 16.80
C ILE A 37 -3.98 7.45 17.87
N LYS A 38 -5.19 7.88 17.47
CA LYS A 38 -6.37 7.95 18.37
C LYS A 38 -6.94 6.57 18.73
N GLY A 39 -6.38 5.49 18.19
CA GLY A 39 -6.77 4.12 18.53
C GLY A 39 -7.61 3.40 17.47
N ILE A 40 -7.85 4.01 16.31
CA ILE A 40 -8.56 3.33 15.20
C ILE A 40 -7.56 2.42 14.47
N LYS A 41 -7.35 1.22 15.01
CA LYS A 41 -6.31 0.28 14.53
C LYS A 41 -6.45 -0.18 13.08
N ILE A 42 -7.65 -0.07 12.51
CA ILE A 42 -7.93 -0.42 11.11
C ILE A 42 -7.83 0.79 10.15
N ALA A 43 -7.41 1.97 10.60
CA ALA A 43 -7.46 3.19 9.79
C ALA A 43 -6.64 3.08 8.48
N TYR A 44 -5.55 2.31 8.49
CA TYR A 44 -4.72 2.09 7.30
C TYR A 44 -5.34 1.11 6.28
N LEU A 45 -6.30 0.28 6.68
CA LEU A 45 -6.95 -0.66 5.76
C LEU A 45 -7.63 0.06 4.58
N PRO A 46 -8.54 1.03 4.77
CA PRO A 46 -9.15 1.72 3.64
C PRO A 46 -8.13 2.51 2.81
N LEU A 47 -7.04 2.98 3.44
CA LEU A 47 -5.94 3.66 2.75
C LEU A 47 -5.21 2.74 1.77
N LEU A 48 -4.82 1.54 2.21
CA LEU A 48 -4.11 0.57 1.38
C LEU A 48 -5.02 -0.10 0.34
N ALA A 49 -6.28 -0.31 0.70
CA ALA A 49 -7.28 -0.93 -0.17
C ALA A 49 -7.89 0.05 -1.17
N GLY A 50 -7.75 1.37 -0.97
CA GLY A 50 -8.38 2.40 -1.80
C GLY A 50 -9.89 2.52 -1.60
N ILE A 51 -10.37 2.36 -0.36
CA ILE A 51 -11.80 2.34 -0.07
C ILE A 51 -12.32 3.74 0.26
N GLY A 52 -13.39 4.17 -0.42
CA GLY A 52 -14.10 5.41 -0.13
C GLY A 52 -13.22 6.64 -0.31
N ALA A 53 -13.17 7.51 0.71
CA ALA A 53 -12.39 8.75 0.68
C ALA A 53 -10.87 8.52 0.58
N CYS A 54 -10.41 7.28 0.78
CA CYS A 54 -9.01 6.89 0.65
C CYS A 54 -8.61 6.48 -0.78
N MET A 55 -9.52 6.55 -1.74
CA MET A 55 -9.24 6.25 -3.14
C MET A 55 -8.30 7.31 -3.74
N VAL A 56 -7.05 6.92 -4.02
CA VAL A 56 -6.08 7.72 -4.78
C VAL A 56 -6.12 7.32 -6.25
N GLU A 57 -6.55 8.24 -7.11
CA GLU A 57 -6.52 8.03 -8.57
C GLU A 57 -5.74 9.16 -9.25
N ILE A 58 -5.05 8.81 -10.35
CA ILE A 58 -4.35 9.79 -11.19
C ILE A 58 -5.29 10.51 -12.17
N HIS A 59 -6.39 9.87 -12.54
CA HIS A 59 -7.54 10.42 -13.27
C HIS A 59 -8.77 9.55 -12.93
N PRO A 60 -10.00 10.03 -13.20
CA PRO A 60 -11.21 9.23 -12.92
C PRO A 60 -11.13 7.84 -13.55
N GLU A 61 -11.53 6.82 -12.79
CA GLU A 61 -11.58 5.41 -13.20
C GLU A 61 -10.21 4.74 -13.45
N ALA A 62 -9.10 5.41 -13.10
CA ALA A 62 -7.76 4.81 -13.16
C ALA A 62 -7.57 3.68 -12.14
N GLY A 63 -8.42 3.63 -11.12
CA GLY A 63 -8.28 2.70 -10.00
C GLY A 63 -7.22 3.16 -9.00
N HIS A 64 -7.19 2.46 -7.86
CA HIS A 64 -6.37 2.86 -6.73
C HIS A 64 -4.87 2.79 -7.03
N ASN A 65 -4.19 3.93 -6.96
CA ASN A 65 -2.75 4.04 -7.10
C ASN A 65 -2.04 3.82 -5.76
N PHE A 66 -1.84 2.56 -5.42
CA PHE A 66 -1.12 2.18 -4.19
C PHE A 66 0.35 2.61 -4.20
N PHE A 67 0.99 2.83 -5.37
CA PHE A 67 2.37 3.32 -5.42
C PHE A 67 2.49 4.69 -4.74
N TYR A 68 1.58 5.61 -5.05
CA TYR A 68 1.52 6.93 -4.41
C TYR A 68 1.22 6.84 -2.92
N VAL A 69 0.39 5.88 -2.50
CA VAL A 69 0.09 5.66 -1.08
C VAL A 69 1.34 5.21 -0.33
N VAL A 70 2.03 4.18 -0.81
CA VAL A 70 3.24 3.66 -0.17
C VAL A 70 4.34 4.73 -0.13
N ASP A 71 4.55 5.46 -1.24
CA ASP A 71 5.50 6.58 -1.29
C ASP A 71 5.17 7.68 -0.27
N ALA A 72 3.90 8.07 -0.19
CA ALA A 72 3.45 9.09 0.75
C ALA A 72 3.65 8.64 2.21
N ILE A 73 3.40 7.37 2.54
CA ILE A 73 3.64 6.83 3.89
C ILE A 73 5.12 6.92 4.25
N HIS A 74 6.02 6.54 3.36
CA HIS A 74 7.46 6.70 3.59
C HIS A 74 7.87 8.17 3.73
N ASN A 75 7.30 9.07 2.93
CA ASN A 75 7.60 10.49 3.02
C ASN A 75 7.12 11.11 4.34
N CYS A 76 5.90 10.77 4.78
CA CYS A 76 5.38 11.19 6.08
C CYS A 76 6.26 10.65 7.22
N TYR A 77 6.68 9.39 7.15
CA TYR A 77 7.63 8.83 8.12
C TYR A 77 8.96 9.58 8.13
N LYS A 78 9.55 9.90 6.97
CA LYS A 78 10.80 10.67 6.87
C LYS A 78 10.69 12.04 7.56
N LYS A 79 9.52 12.68 7.47
CA LYS A 79 9.25 13.97 8.12
C LYS A 79 9.03 13.85 9.63
N ASN A 80 8.43 12.75 10.08
CA ASN A 80 8.18 12.48 11.49
C ASN A 80 8.35 10.98 11.81
N PRO A 81 9.59 10.52 12.06
CA PRO A 81 9.88 9.10 12.30
C PRO A 81 9.21 8.52 13.55
N GLN A 82 8.83 9.37 14.50
CA GLN A 82 8.13 8.97 15.73
C GLN A 82 6.60 9.05 15.59
N GLY A 83 6.10 9.39 14.39
CA GLY A 83 4.68 9.55 14.12
C GLY A 83 3.89 8.24 14.06
N GLY A 84 4.55 7.09 14.09
CA GLY A 84 3.90 5.77 14.08
C GLY A 84 3.42 5.28 12.72
N TYR A 85 3.85 5.93 11.62
CA TYR A 85 3.43 5.56 10.25
C TYR A 85 3.86 4.16 9.84
N ASP A 86 5.03 3.71 10.31
CA ASP A 86 5.56 2.37 10.10
C ASP A 86 4.67 1.31 10.75
N LYS A 87 4.28 1.53 12.01
CA LYS A 87 3.37 0.65 12.75
C LYS A 87 1.97 0.66 12.16
N GLY A 88 1.45 1.83 11.81
CA GLY A 88 0.16 1.96 11.14
C GLY A 88 0.12 1.23 9.80
N TYR A 89 1.19 1.34 9.01
CA TYR A 89 1.36 0.62 7.75
C TYR A 89 1.39 -0.90 7.95
N ALA A 90 2.19 -1.40 8.89
CA ALA A 90 2.26 -2.82 9.20
C ALA A 90 0.91 -3.37 9.69
N ASP A 91 0.23 -2.68 10.63
CA ASP A 91 -1.10 -3.05 11.09
C ASP A 91 -2.13 -3.03 9.95
N GLY A 92 -2.00 -2.07 9.02
CA GLY A 92 -2.80 -1.99 7.81
C GLY A 92 -2.61 -3.20 6.89
N LEU A 93 -1.38 -3.66 6.70
CA LEU A 93 -1.07 -4.87 5.94
C LEU A 93 -1.66 -6.12 6.61
N TYR A 94 -1.55 -6.26 7.93
CA TYR A 94 -2.21 -7.35 8.66
C TYR A 94 -3.73 -7.32 8.53
N ALA A 95 -4.33 -6.13 8.61
CA ALA A 95 -5.76 -5.97 8.34
C ALA A 95 -6.11 -6.37 6.91
N LEU A 96 -5.29 -5.99 5.92
CA LEU A 96 -5.51 -6.34 4.52
C LEU A 96 -5.39 -7.86 4.28
N ILE A 97 -4.43 -8.53 4.91
CA ILE A 97 -4.32 -10.00 4.93
C ILE A 97 -5.64 -10.60 5.42
N SER A 98 -6.18 -10.12 6.55
CA SER A 98 -7.37 -10.68 7.17
C SER A 98 -8.64 -10.60 6.31
N VAL A 99 -8.74 -9.61 5.42
CA VAL A 99 -9.90 -9.41 4.53
C VAL A 99 -9.70 -9.93 3.11
N SER A 100 -8.51 -10.48 2.80
CA SER A 100 -8.15 -10.93 1.45
C SER A 100 -8.57 -12.39 1.14
N SER A 101 -9.39 -13.00 1.99
CA SER A 101 -9.81 -14.41 1.86
C SER A 101 -10.83 -14.67 0.74
N ALA A 102 -11.59 -13.65 0.33
CA ALA A 102 -12.78 -13.86 -0.49
C ALA A 102 -12.54 -13.76 -2.01
N LYS A 103 -11.55 -12.97 -2.44
CA LYS A 103 -11.32 -12.68 -3.87
C LYS A 103 -9.84 -12.68 -4.21
N VAL A 104 -9.50 -13.24 -5.36
CA VAL A 104 -8.13 -13.23 -5.89
C VAL A 104 -7.64 -11.81 -6.13
N GLY A 105 -8.52 -10.89 -6.56
CA GLY A 105 -8.16 -9.49 -6.72
C GLY A 105 -7.70 -8.79 -5.43
N SER A 106 -8.26 -9.16 -4.28
CA SER A 106 -7.83 -8.62 -2.97
C SER A 106 -6.46 -9.16 -2.57
N LEU A 107 -6.24 -10.47 -2.76
CA LEU A 107 -4.93 -11.09 -2.56
C LEU A 107 -3.88 -10.50 -3.52
N GLU A 108 -4.25 -10.25 -4.78
CA GLU A 108 -3.37 -9.63 -5.76
C GLU A 108 -2.96 -8.21 -5.33
N GLN A 109 -3.90 -7.38 -4.89
CA GLN A 109 -3.59 -6.03 -4.40
C GLN A 109 -2.64 -6.08 -3.20
N LEU A 110 -2.88 -6.96 -2.24
CA LEU A 110 -1.99 -7.19 -1.10
C LEU A 110 -0.56 -7.55 -1.55
N LEU A 111 -0.43 -8.53 -2.46
CA LEU A 111 0.88 -8.95 -2.97
C LEU A 111 1.59 -7.82 -3.73
N ARG A 112 0.84 -7.02 -4.51
CA ARG A 112 1.42 -5.87 -5.23
C ARG A 112 1.93 -4.79 -4.29
N ILE A 113 1.22 -4.50 -3.21
CA ILE A 113 1.69 -3.56 -2.18
C ILE A 113 2.95 -4.10 -1.49
N LEU A 114 2.92 -5.38 -1.12
CA LEU A 114 4.04 -6.04 -0.44
C LEU A 114 5.30 -6.05 -1.32
N PHE A 115 5.18 -6.45 -2.59
CA PHE A 115 6.30 -6.48 -3.52
C PHE A 115 6.86 -5.08 -3.77
N TYR A 116 5.99 -4.07 -3.88
CA TYR A 116 6.47 -2.70 -4.01
C TYR A 116 7.22 -2.22 -2.77
N GLN A 117 6.78 -2.56 -1.56
CA GLN A 117 7.54 -2.30 -0.32
C GLN A 117 8.92 -2.97 -0.38
N LEU A 118 9.01 -4.22 -0.84
CA LEU A 118 10.28 -4.93 -0.98
C LEU A 118 11.20 -4.32 -2.03
N ASP A 119 10.66 -3.84 -3.16
CA ASP A 119 11.42 -3.09 -4.15
C ASP A 119 12.06 -1.85 -3.50
N LYS A 120 11.29 -1.10 -2.70
CA LYS A 120 11.83 0.07 -1.99
C LYS A 120 12.93 -0.30 -0.99
N GLU A 121 12.80 -1.43 -0.30
CA GLU A 121 13.83 -1.91 0.62
C GLU A 121 15.10 -2.37 -0.11
N LYS A 122 14.95 -3.09 -1.23
CA LYS A 122 16.04 -3.56 -2.10
C LYS A 122 16.80 -2.39 -2.73
N ASP A 123 16.08 -1.35 -3.16
CA ASP A 123 16.63 -0.14 -3.77
C ASP A 123 17.19 0.87 -2.74
N GLY A 124 17.02 0.61 -1.44
CA GLY A 124 17.45 1.51 -0.37
C GLY A 124 16.66 2.83 -0.31
N THR A 125 15.46 2.89 -0.90
CA THR A 125 14.59 4.09 -0.89
C THR A 125 13.53 4.06 0.20
N ALA A 126 13.30 2.90 0.81
CA ALA A 126 12.39 2.71 1.93
C ALA A 126 12.87 3.48 3.17
N ALA A 127 11.94 4.17 3.84
CA ALA A 127 12.21 4.89 5.09
C ALA A 127 12.24 3.99 6.32
N PHE A 128 11.58 2.83 6.22
CA PHE A 128 11.44 1.81 7.26
C PHE A 128 11.29 0.46 6.56
N LYS A 129 11.49 -0.62 7.33
CA LYS A 129 11.35 -2.00 6.85
C LYS A 129 10.14 -2.66 7.48
N ILE A 130 9.62 -3.70 6.83
CA ILE A 130 8.59 -4.58 7.39
C ILE A 130 9.18 -5.93 7.81
N ASP A 131 8.48 -6.62 8.71
CA ASP A 131 8.77 -8.01 9.04
C ASP A 131 8.23 -8.92 7.92
N ILE A 132 9.03 -9.11 6.89
CA ILE A 132 8.61 -9.87 5.70
C ILE A 132 8.36 -11.35 6.01
N ASP A 133 9.10 -11.93 6.96
CA ASP A 133 8.98 -13.34 7.30
C ASP A 133 7.62 -13.63 7.95
N ASP A 134 7.19 -12.79 8.90
CA ASP A 134 5.84 -12.93 9.50
C ASP A 134 4.73 -12.63 8.50
N MET A 135 4.90 -11.63 7.64
CA MET A 135 3.91 -11.27 6.59
C MET A 135 3.71 -12.43 5.61
N ILE A 136 4.79 -13.01 5.08
CA ILE A 136 4.71 -14.14 4.15
C ILE A 136 4.14 -15.38 4.83
N ALA A 137 4.51 -15.66 6.08
CA ALA A 137 3.92 -16.78 6.82
C ALA A 137 2.38 -16.67 6.91
N LYS A 138 1.86 -15.48 7.22
CA LYS A 138 0.40 -15.24 7.27
C LYS A 138 -0.26 -15.28 5.90
N ILE A 139 0.39 -14.77 4.86
CA ILE A 139 -0.11 -14.84 3.48
C ILE A 139 -0.18 -16.30 3.01
N ASN A 140 0.83 -17.10 3.32
CA ASN A 140 0.85 -18.53 2.98
C ASN A 140 -0.26 -19.29 3.70
N ALA A 141 -0.50 -18.99 4.98
CA ALA A 141 -1.65 -19.53 5.72
C ALA A 141 -2.98 -19.14 5.05
N LEU A 142 -3.16 -17.85 4.73
CA LEU A 142 -4.34 -17.34 4.02
C LEU A 142 -4.58 -18.07 2.70
N ILE A 143 -3.54 -18.22 1.87
CA ILE A 143 -3.63 -18.92 0.58
C ILE A 143 -4.01 -20.38 0.77
N CYS A 144 -3.37 -21.07 1.71
CA CYS A 144 -3.64 -22.47 2.00
C CYS A 144 -5.07 -22.70 2.47
N GLU A 145 -5.55 -21.89 3.42
CA GLU A 145 -6.89 -22.01 4.02
C GLU A 145 -8.01 -21.68 3.03
N ASN A 146 -7.77 -20.77 2.08
CA ASN A 146 -8.80 -20.26 1.18
C ASN A 146 -8.63 -20.71 -0.28
N ARG A 147 -7.77 -21.69 -0.55
CA ARG A 147 -7.44 -22.17 -1.90
C ARG A 147 -8.66 -22.50 -2.76
N GLU A 148 -9.63 -23.19 -2.19
CA GLU A 148 -10.87 -23.57 -2.90
C GLU A 148 -11.81 -22.37 -3.15
N VAL A 149 -11.77 -21.36 -2.29
CA VAL A 149 -12.50 -20.10 -2.51
C VAL A 149 -11.89 -19.39 -3.72
N TYR A 150 -10.56 -19.29 -3.77
CA TYR A 150 -9.86 -18.64 -4.88
C TYR A 150 -10.04 -19.35 -6.22
N ARG A 151 -10.02 -20.69 -6.24
CA ARG A 151 -10.30 -21.48 -7.46
C ARG A 151 -11.70 -21.24 -8.02
N LYS A 152 -12.69 -21.01 -7.14
CA LYS A 152 -14.06 -20.69 -7.54
C LYS A 152 -14.21 -19.25 -8.03
N ASP A 153 -13.50 -18.31 -7.39
CA ASP A 153 -13.49 -16.89 -7.80
C ASP A 153 -12.77 -16.70 -9.15
N TYR A 154 -11.68 -17.43 -9.37
CA TYR A 154 -10.86 -17.30 -10.57
C TYR A 154 -10.38 -18.66 -11.09
N ALA A 155 -10.91 -19.07 -12.24
CA ALA A 155 -10.62 -20.37 -12.85
C ALA A 155 -9.13 -20.62 -13.13
N MET A 156 -8.35 -19.56 -13.34
CA MET A 156 -6.90 -19.64 -13.59
C MET A 156 -6.07 -19.42 -12.32
N PHE A 157 -6.67 -19.54 -11.13
CA PHE A 157 -6.01 -19.26 -9.85
C PHE A 157 -4.69 -20.01 -9.67
N ASP A 158 -4.65 -21.33 -9.90
CA ASP A 158 -3.40 -22.09 -9.71
C ASP A 158 -2.31 -21.61 -10.67
N SER A 159 -2.64 -21.34 -11.93
CA SER A 159 -1.68 -20.78 -12.91
C SER A 159 -1.25 -19.35 -12.56
N TRP A 160 -2.13 -18.57 -11.95
CA TRP A 160 -1.81 -17.23 -11.43
C TRP A 160 -0.87 -17.33 -10.23
N LEU A 161 -1.16 -18.23 -9.30
CA LEU A 161 -0.37 -18.43 -8.10
C LEU A 161 1.05 -18.87 -8.44
N GLU A 162 1.23 -19.80 -9.38
CA GLU A 162 2.57 -20.23 -9.83
C GLU A 162 3.41 -19.07 -10.42
N ARG A 163 2.78 -18.09 -11.10
CA ARG A 163 3.50 -16.89 -11.55
C ARG A 163 3.97 -16.04 -10.36
N TYR A 164 3.10 -15.83 -9.37
CA TYR A 164 3.45 -15.05 -8.18
C TYR A 164 4.50 -15.76 -7.32
N LYS A 165 4.47 -17.09 -7.22
CA LYS A 165 5.52 -17.90 -6.58
C LYS A 165 6.87 -17.72 -7.25
N LYS A 166 6.88 -17.75 -8.58
CA LYS A 166 8.10 -17.52 -9.35
C LYS A 166 8.68 -16.12 -9.08
N ILE A 167 7.85 -15.08 -9.14
CA ILE A 167 8.26 -13.69 -8.83
C ILE A 167 8.79 -13.59 -7.40
N ALA A 168 8.05 -14.11 -6.41
CA ALA A 168 8.43 -14.08 -5.00
C ALA A 168 9.81 -14.70 -4.77
N LYS A 169 10.07 -15.85 -5.39
CA LYS A 169 11.33 -16.58 -5.27
C LYS A 169 12.48 -15.91 -6.01
N GLU A 170 12.28 -15.51 -7.26
CA GLU A 170 13.34 -14.99 -8.12
C GLU A 170 13.77 -13.58 -7.71
N GLU A 171 12.82 -12.70 -7.39
CA GLU A 171 13.10 -11.29 -7.11
C GLU A 171 13.43 -11.00 -5.66
N TYR A 172 12.86 -11.79 -4.74
CA TYR A 172 12.89 -11.53 -3.30
C TYR A 172 13.38 -12.71 -2.45
N GLY A 173 13.60 -13.89 -3.03
CA GLY A 173 14.03 -15.07 -2.29
C GLY A 173 12.96 -15.64 -1.34
N LEU A 174 11.68 -15.33 -1.58
CA LEU A 174 10.57 -15.69 -0.72
C LEU A 174 9.84 -16.94 -1.22
N GLU A 175 9.38 -17.78 -0.29
CA GLU A 175 8.49 -18.90 -0.60
C GLU A 175 7.03 -18.49 -0.41
N LEU A 176 6.30 -18.36 -1.50
CA LEU A 176 4.86 -18.12 -1.51
C LEU A 176 4.11 -19.47 -1.63
N GLY A 177 3.06 -19.66 -0.84
CA GLY A 177 2.29 -20.92 -0.68
C GLY A 177 1.30 -21.19 -1.79
#